data_AF-A0A9W7WT97-F1
#
_entry.id   AF-A0A9W7WT97-F1
#
_cell.length_a   1.000
_cell.length_b   1.000
_cell.length_c   1.000
_cell.angle_alpha   90.00
_cell.angle_beta   90.00
_cell.angle_gamma   90.00
#
_symmetry.space_group_name_H-M   'P 1'
#
loop_
_entity.id
_entity.type
_entity.pdbx_description
1 polymer ?
#
loop_
_entity_poly.entity_id
_entity_poly.type
_entity_poly.pdbx_seq_one_letter_code
_entity_poly.pdbx_strand_id
1 'polypeptide(L)'
;MKLTDNVLRSFRVAKVFRENSDKINCFDFSSNGETVISSSDDDSIVLYDCQEGKPKRTLYSKKYGVDLIRYTHAANTVVYSSNKIDDTIRYLSLHDNKYIRYFPGHNKRVVALSMSPVDDTFISGSLDKTIRLWDLRSPNCQGLMHLQGKPVCSFDPEGLIFAAGVNSEMVKLYDLRSFDKGPFATFKLQYERTCEWTGLKFSNDGKLILVSTNGGTLRVLDAFKGAVLHSFGGYNNSKGLVLEASFTPDSQFAMIGSEDGKIHMWNAESGLKVAVLDGKHTGPVTCLQFNPKFMTFASACSNMLVLGAYREPLQSWDKDYDHLLLPLLDPHEPCYILYRLDSKNAQGYEWLFISWSPDQSPVRQKMLYAATRATVKKEFGGGHVKDEMFGTVEEDVCLQGYLRHMTSCSAPAPLTAAEQELQRIKITEGRVKQVKTEISVDPKHQTLQGLAFPLKAEAKRALQQLAERRINYIQLKLDTEKETIDLVHTSPTDIRDLPCRIPLDTPRYHFFLYKHSHEGEYLESVVFIYSMPGYSCSIKERMLYSSCKSRMLEEVERDFHLQVAKKLEIDSGEELTEQYLYDEVHPKQHAHKQAFAKPRGPAGKRGNKRLIKGGGDS
;
A
#
# COMPACT_ATOMS: atom_id res chain seq x y z
N MET A 1 -26.64 -42.60 24.51
CA MET A 1 -27.84 -41.79 24.16
C MET A 1 -27.78 -41.55 22.66
N LYS A 2 -28.83 -41.86 21.89
CA LYS A 2 -28.84 -41.69 20.42
C LYS A 2 -29.00 -40.20 20.09
N LEU A 3 -28.28 -39.69 19.08
CA LEU A 3 -28.59 -38.34 18.59
C LEU A 3 -29.96 -38.37 17.93
N THR A 4 -30.78 -37.37 18.25
CA THR A 4 -32.07 -37.13 17.60
C THR A 4 -32.10 -35.70 17.08
N ASP A 5 -32.96 -35.43 16.13
CA ASP A 5 -33.12 -34.09 15.53
C ASP A 5 -33.35 -33.00 16.59
N ASN A 6 -34.13 -33.31 17.63
CA ASN A 6 -34.39 -32.40 18.74
C ASN A 6 -33.14 -32.12 19.57
N VAL A 7 -32.31 -33.14 19.82
CA VAL A 7 -31.04 -32.96 20.54
C VAL A 7 -30.11 -32.08 19.71
N LEU A 8 -30.01 -32.33 18.41
CA LEU A 8 -29.19 -31.51 17.50
C LEU A 8 -29.58 -30.03 17.48
N ARG A 9 -30.88 -29.74 17.49
CA ARG A 9 -31.40 -28.36 17.57
C ARG A 9 -31.13 -27.67 18.90
N SER A 10 -30.86 -28.45 19.96
CA SER A 10 -30.58 -27.90 21.30
C SER A 10 -29.10 -27.63 21.57
N PHE A 11 -28.20 -27.96 20.64
CA PHE A 11 -26.79 -27.61 20.76
C PHE A 11 -26.62 -26.10 20.85
N ARG A 12 -25.78 -25.69 21.79
CA ARG A 12 -25.44 -24.29 22.06
C ARG A 12 -23.96 -24.18 22.36
N VAL A 13 -23.43 -22.97 22.23
CA VAL A 13 -22.03 -22.67 22.54
C VAL A 13 -21.79 -22.94 24.03
N ALA A 14 -20.93 -23.91 24.32
CA ALA A 14 -20.54 -24.23 25.69
C ALA A 14 -19.39 -23.32 26.16
N LYS A 15 -18.35 -23.18 25.33
CA LYS A 15 -17.17 -22.36 25.60
C LYS A 15 -16.59 -21.75 24.32
N VAL A 16 -15.95 -20.60 24.47
CA VAL A 16 -15.26 -19.88 23.39
C VAL A 16 -13.82 -19.62 23.84
N PHE A 17 -12.86 -20.04 23.02
CA PHE A 17 -11.43 -19.81 23.27
C PHE A 17 -10.94 -18.71 22.34
N ARG A 18 -10.59 -17.54 22.90
CA ARG A 18 -10.08 -16.37 22.15
C ARG A 18 -8.56 -16.21 22.21
N GLU A 19 -7.86 -17.13 22.85
CA GLU A 19 -6.41 -17.02 23.12
C GLU A 19 -5.55 -17.23 21.88
N ASN A 20 -6.02 -18.02 20.89
CA ASN A 20 -5.22 -18.34 19.70
C ASN A 20 -4.98 -17.08 18.84
N SER A 21 -3.74 -16.95 18.36
CA SER A 21 -3.30 -15.73 17.69
C SER A 21 -3.61 -15.71 16.20
N ASP A 22 -3.53 -16.87 15.57
CA ASP A 22 -3.76 -17.03 14.14
C ASP A 22 -4.84 -18.08 13.84
N LYS A 23 -5.03 -18.33 12.55
CA LYS A 23 -6.01 -19.27 12.04
C LYS A 23 -5.68 -20.70 12.52
N ILE A 24 -6.71 -21.39 13.00
CA ILE A 24 -6.64 -22.83 13.27
C ILE A 24 -6.75 -23.58 11.95
N ASN A 25 -5.77 -24.46 11.68
CA ASN A 25 -5.68 -25.23 10.44
C ASN A 25 -6.41 -26.56 10.51
N CYS A 26 -6.39 -27.23 11.66
CA CYS A 26 -7.04 -28.53 11.83
C CYS A 26 -7.27 -28.87 13.31
N PHE A 27 -8.30 -29.70 13.55
CA PHE A 27 -8.57 -30.33 14.83
C PHE A 27 -8.40 -31.85 14.74
N ASP A 28 -8.16 -32.49 15.89
CA ASP A 28 -8.46 -33.90 16.06
C ASP A 28 -8.86 -34.23 17.51
N PHE A 29 -9.73 -35.22 17.67
CA PHE A 29 -10.14 -35.73 18.99
C PHE A 29 -9.38 -37.01 19.31
N SER A 30 -9.02 -37.19 20.58
CA SER A 30 -8.52 -38.47 21.05
C SER A 30 -9.62 -39.54 20.95
N SER A 31 -9.23 -40.80 20.76
CA SER A 31 -10.18 -41.92 20.64
C SER A 31 -11.10 -42.08 21.86
N ASN A 32 -10.61 -41.69 23.05
CA ASN A 32 -11.40 -41.67 24.29
C ASN A 32 -12.33 -40.44 24.41
N GLY A 33 -12.22 -39.44 23.52
CA GLY A 33 -13.01 -38.21 23.51
C GLY A 33 -12.65 -37.20 24.60
N GLU A 34 -11.67 -37.47 25.46
CA GLU A 34 -11.35 -36.61 26.61
C GLU A 34 -10.56 -35.36 26.23
N THR A 35 -9.81 -35.43 25.12
CA THR A 35 -8.94 -34.35 24.70
C THR A 35 -9.12 -34.02 23.22
N VAL A 36 -8.93 -32.74 22.88
CA VAL A 36 -8.89 -32.26 21.50
C VAL A 36 -7.59 -31.52 21.26
N ILE A 37 -6.95 -31.76 20.12
CA ILE A 37 -5.77 -31.02 19.67
C ILE A 37 -6.17 -30.05 18.59
N SER A 38 -5.62 -28.85 18.64
CA SER A 38 -5.65 -27.90 17.55
C SER A 38 -4.25 -27.67 17.01
N SER A 39 -4.19 -27.35 15.72
CA SER A 39 -3.01 -26.85 15.02
C SER A 39 -3.33 -25.47 14.47
N SER A 40 -2.37 -24.55 14.54
CA SER A 40 -2.58 -23.14 14.19
C SER A 40 -1.39 -22.59 13.40
N ASP A 41 -1.67 -21.58 12.58
CA ASP A 41 -0.66 -20.86 11.77
C ASP A 41 0.39 -20.13 12.62
N ASP A 42 0.14 -19.93 13.92
CA ASP A 42 1.10 -19.38 14.89
C ASP A 42 2.15 -20.40 15.39
N ASP A 43 2.35 -21.47 14.62
CA ASP A 43 3.23 -22.61 14.91
C ASP A 43 2.87 -23.38 16.20
N SER A 44 1.68 -23.13 16.77
CA SER A 44 1.24 -23.75 18.03
C SER A 44 0.42 -25.03 17.83
N ILE A 45 0.59 -25.95 18.78
CA ILE A 45 -0.25 -27.13 18.98
C ILE A 45 -0.85 -26.99 20.37
N VAL A 46 -2.16 -26.80 20.46
CA VAL A 46 -2.85 -26.64 21.74
C VAL A 46 -3.67 -27.88 22.04
N LEU A 47 -3.43 -28.47 23.21
CA LEU A 47 -4.20 -29.57 23.77
C LEU A 47 -5.25 -29.00 24.71
N TYR A 48 -6.53 -29.28 24.44
CA TYR A 48 -7.64 -28.89 25.31
C TYR A 48 -8.26 -30.12 25.97
N ASP A 49 -8.63 -29.95 27.23
CA ASP A 49 -9.45 -30.91 27.97
C ASP A 49 -10.94 -30.67 27.64
N CYS A 50 -11.63 -31.70 27.15
CA CYS A 50 -13.03 -31.59 26.76
C CYS A 50 -14.01 -31.61 27.95
N GLN A 51 -13.62 -32.19 29.09
CA GLN A 51 -14.45 -32.25 30.29
C GLN A 51 -14.38 -30.92 31.05
N GLU A 52 -13.16 -30.44 31.30
CA GLU A 52 -12.96 -29.17 31.99
C GLU A 52 -13.17 -27.98 31.06
N GLY A 53 -13.01 -28.16 29.75
CA GLY A 53 -13.10 -27.10 28.76
C GLY A 53 -12.04 -26.01 28.96
N LYS A 54 -10.79 -26.42 29.17
CA LYS A 54 -9.64 -25.54 29.36
C LYS A 54 -8.45 -26.02 28.51
N PRO A 55 -7.57 -25.11 28.06
CA PRO A 55 -6.30 -25.51 27.48
C PRO A 55 -5.45 -26.20 28.56
N LYS A 56 -5.02 -27.43 28.29
CA LYS A 56 -4.18 -28.25 29.18
C LYS A 56 -2.70 -27.97 28.94
N ARG A 57 -2.30 -27.87 27.67
CA ARG A 57 -0.90 -27.66 27.29
C ARG A 57 -0.80 -27.04 25.90
N THR A 58 0.16 -26.13 25.74
CA THR A 58 0.54 -25.57 24.44
C THR A 58 1.97 -25.96 24.11
N LEU A 59 2.18 -26.51 22.92
CA LEU A 59 3.48 -26.84 22.36
C LEU A 59 3.73 -25.94 21.13
N TYR A 60 4.99 -25.67 20.82
CA TYR A 60 5.35 -24.83 19.67
C TYR A 60 6.35 -25.54 18.76
N SER A 61 6.02 -25.63 17.48
CA SER A 61 6.88 -26.15 16.41
C SER A 61 7.44 -24.99 15.57
N LYS A 62 8.05 -23.98 16.22
CA LYS A 62 8.46 -22.71 15.58
C LYS A 62 9.35 -22.85 14.34
N LYS A 63 10.16 -23.90 14.29
CA LYS A 63 11.08 -24.15 13.18
C LYS A 63 10.36 -24.65 11.93
N TYR A 64 9.35 -25.49 12.08
CA TYR A 64 8.76 -26.24 10.97
C TYR A 64 7.31 -25.84 10.67
N GLY A 65 6.65 -25.18 11.62
CA GLY A 65 5.22 -24.91 11.61
C GLY A 65 4.38 -26.18 11.64
N VAL A 66 3.05 -26.00 11.69
CA VAL A 66 2.05 -27.07 11.85
C VAL A 66 0.82 -26.75 11.01
N ASP A 67 0.37 -27.70 10.20
CA ASP A 67 -0.81 -27.55 9.34
C ASP A 67 -1.90 -28.57 9.67
N LEU A 68 -1.77 -29.81 9.21
CA LEU A 68 -2.71 -30.88 9.55
C LEU A 68 -2.18 -31.64 10.75
N ILE A 69 -3.08 -32.06 11.65
CA ILE A 69 -2.72 -32.82 12.85
C ILE A 69 -3.72 -33.94 13.12
N ARG A 70 -3.22 -35.12 13.52
CA ARG A 70 -4.01 -36.29 13.88
C ARG A 70 -3.44 -36.99 15.11
N TYR A 71 -4.30 -37.50 15.97
CA TYR A 71 -3.93 -38.43 17.04
C TYR A 71 -3.59 -39.79 16.48
N THR A 72 -2.60 -40.45 17.08
CA THR A 72 -2.37 -41.88 16.82
C THR A 72 -3.06 -42.74 17.88
N HIS A 73 -2.99 -44.07 17.74
CA HIS A 73 -3.56 -45.00 18.73
C HIS A 73 -2.85 -44.94 20.10
N ALA A 74 -1.56 -44.57 20.11
CA ALA A 74 -0.81 -44.42 21.35
C ALA A 74 -1.18 -43.10 22.06
N ALA A 75 -1.46 -43.20 23.36
CA ALA A 75 -1.86 -42.06 24.18
C ALA A 75 -0.85 -40.91 24.10
N ASN A 76 -1.35 -39.68 24.00
CA ASN A 76 -0.53 -38.45 23.97
C ASN A 76 0.51 -38.41 22.84
N THR A 77 0.26 -39.06 21.70
CA THR A 77 1.14 -38.96 20.53
C THR A 77 0.36 -38.58 19.28
N VAL A 78 0.97 -37.76 18.45
CA VAL A 78 0.32 -37.11 17.29
C VAL A 78 1.22 -37.13 16.08
N VAL A 79 0.59 -37.22 14.91
CA VAL A 79 1.25 -37.00 13.62
C VAL A 79 0.78 -35.67 13.07
N TYR A 80 1.70 -34.84 12.59
CA TYR A 80 1.35 -33.57 11.97
C TYR A 80 2.18 -33.29 10.72
N SER A 81 1.61 -32.53 9.79
CA SER A 81 2.33 -32.01 8.63
C SER A 81 2.91 -30.63 8.92
N SER A 82 4.11 -30.39 8.42
CA SER A 82 4.73 -29.07 8.47
C SER A 82 4.39 -28.23 7.24
N ASN A 83 4.39 -26.91 7.41
CA ASN A 83 4.04 -25.94 6.38
C ASN A 83 5.12 -24.85 6.17
N LYS A 84 6.17 -24.81 6.99
CA LYS A 84 7.20 -23.75 6.94
C LYS A 84 8.47 -24.19 6.22
N ILE A 85 8.94 -25.39 6.55
CA ILE A 85 10.17 -25.98 6.01
C ILE A 85 9.83 -27.41 5.62
N ASP A 86 10.29 -27.83 4.44
CA ASP A 86 10.36 -29.21 3.93
C ASP A 86 9.06 -30.02 3.76
N ASP A 87 7.89 -29.51 4.14
CA ASP A 87 6.58 -30.18 4.02
C ASP A 87 6.55 -31.63 4.57
N THR A 88 7.52 -32.01 5.42
CA THR A 88 7.60 -33.37 5.95
C THR A 88 6.59 -33.60 7.06
N ILE A 89 6.21 -34.87 7.24
CA ILE A 89 5.27 -35.28 8.29
C ILE A 89 6.08 -35.74 9.51
N ARG A 90 5.64 -35.33 10.70
CA ARG A 90 6.37 -35.52 11.96
C ARG A 90 5.52 -36.26 12.97
N TYR A 91 6.11 -37.24 13.64
CA TYR A 91 5.50 -37.97 14.76
C TYR A 91 6.04 -37.43 16.09
N LEU A 92 5.16 -36.91 16.94
CA LEU A 92 5.49 -36.16 18.15
C LEU A 92 4.81 -36.76 19.39
N SER A 93 5.58 -36.92 20.47
CA SER A 93 5.03 -37.15 21.81
C SER A 93 4.63 -35.83 22.46
N LEU A 94 3.35 -35.67 22.80
CA LEU A 94 2.82 -34.49 23.49
C LEU A 94 3.25 -34.43 24.96
N HIS A 95 3.54 -35.57 25.58
CA HIS A 95 3.97 -35.64 26.97
C HIS A 95 5.40 -35.10 27.13
N ASP A 96 6.33 -35.58 26.31
CA ASP A 96 7.75 -35.23 26.42
C ASP A 96 8.15 -34.08 25.49
N ASN A 97 7.28 -33.67 24.57
CA ASN A 97 7.59 -32.76 23.47
C ASN A 97 8.83 -33.24 22.66
N LYS A 98 8.90 -34.55 22.42
CA LYS A 98 9.99 -35.20 21.68
C LYS A 98 9.49 -35.73 20.36
N TYR A 99 10.24 -35.45 19.29
CA TYR A 99 10.02 -36.06 17.99
C TYR A 99 10.41 -37.54 18.06
N ILE A 100 9.44 -38.40 17.82
CA ILE A 100 9.64 -39.86 17.78
C ILE A 100 10.19 -40.26 16.42
N ARG A 101 9.62 -39.68 15.34
CA ARG A 101 9.99 -40.04 13.97
C ARG A 101 9.66 -38.93 12.97
N TYR A 102 10.32 -39.00 11.81
CA TYR A 102 10.12 -38.13 10.67
C TYR A 102 9.77 -38.99 9.44
N PHE A 103 8.85 -38.52 8.62
CA PHE A 103 8.44 -39.16 7.37
C PHE A 103 8.76 -38.22 6.20
N PRO A 104 10.02 -38.24 5.72
CA PRO A 104 10.44 -37.42 4.59
C PRO A 104 9.96 -38.03 3.28
N GLY A 105 9.52 -37.19 2.35
CA GLY A 105 9.27 -37.63 0.98
C GLY A 105 8.28 -36.79 0.18
N HIS A 106 7.35 -36.11 0.84
CA HIS A 106 6.53 -35.11 0.15
C HIS A 106 7.37 -33.90 -0.25
N ASN A 107 7.13 -33.40 -1.46
CA ASN A 107 7.88 -32.26 -2.02
C ASN A 107 7.07 -30.96 -2.03
N LYS A 108 5.81 -31.03 -1.58
CA LYS A 108 4.88 -29.89 -1.47
C LYS A 108 3.94 -30.11 -0.29
N ARG A 109 3.22 -29.05 0.09
CA ARG A 109 2.23 -29.03 1.17
C ARG A 109 1.30 -30.24 1.17
N VAL A 110 1.21 -30.88 2.32
CA VAL A 110 0.27 -31.98 2.62
C VAL A 110 -1.11 -31.38 2.86
N VAL A 111 -2.10 -31.82 2.08
CA VAL A 111 -3.47 -31.30 2.07
C VAL A 111 -4.51 -32.28 2.62
N ALA A 112 -4.14 -33.56 2.75
CA ALA A 112 -4.97 -34.57 3.39
C ALA A 112 -4.11 -35.44 4.30
N LEU A 113 -4.62 -35.72 5.51
CA LEU A 113 -3.97 -36.58 6.49
C LEU A 113 -5.05 -37.39 7.21
N SER A 114 -4.92 -38.72 7.16
CA SER A 114 -5.85 -39.66 7.79
C SER A 114 -5.07 -40.78 8.45
N MET A 115 -5.29 -40.98 9.75
CA MET A 115 -4.82 -42.17 10.46
C MET A 115 -5.74 -43.34 10.14
N SER A 116 -5.19 -44.55 10.11
CA SER A 116 -6.00 -45.78 10.13
C SER A 116 -6.70 -45.88 11.49
N PRO A 117 -7.94 -46.40 11.56
CA PRO A 117 -8.65 -46.60 12.82
C PRO A 117 -8.21 -47.86 13.57
N VAL A 118 -7.51 -48.80 12.90
CA VAL A 118 -7.14 -50.11 13.46
C VAL A 118 -5.63 -50.29 13.58
N ASP A 119 -4.90 -49.96 12.51
CA ASP A 119 -3.45 -50.20 12.42
C ASP A 119 -2.64 -48.93 12.68
N ASP A 120 -1.38 -49.07 13.09
CA ASP A 120 -0.42 -47.95 13.21
C ASP A 120 0.06 -47.41 11.85
N THR A 121 -0.83 -47.35 10.86
CA THR A 121 -0.58 -46.84 9.52
C THR A 121 -1.35 -45.56 9.28
N PHE A 122 -0.87 -44.73 8.37
CA PHE A 122 -1.56 -43.50 7.98
C PHE A 122 -1.34 -43.14 6.53
N ILE A 123 -2.26 -42.33 6.00
CA ILE A 123 -2.25 -41.87 4.62
C ILE A 123 -2.11 -40.36 4.59
N SER A 124 -1.26 -39.89 3.68
CA SER A 124 -1.11 -38.47 3.38
C SER A 124 -1.29 -38.20 1.89
N GLY A 125 -2.02 -37.13 1.58
CA GLY A 125 -2.15 -36.59 0.23
C GLY A 125 -1.49 -35.21 0.15
N SER A 126 -0.66 -34.97 -0.86
CA SER A 126 0.06 -33.71 -1.06
C SER A 126 -0.20 -33.06 -2.41
N LEU A 127 -0.02 -31.73 -2.47
CA LEU A 127 -0.01 -30.97 -3.73
C LEU A 127 1.11 -31.37 -4.69
N ASP A 128 2.04 -32.24 -4.28
CA ASP A 128 2.98 -32.94 -5.17
C ASP A 128 2.30 -33.98 -6.07
N LYS A 129 0.97 -34.10 -5.94
CA LYS A 129 0.09 -35.02 -6.67
C LYS A 129 0.32 -36.48 -6.29
N THR A 130 0.83 -36.73 -5.09
CA THR A 130 0.99 -38.08 -4.56
C THR A 130 0.11 -38.32 -3.35
N ILE A 131 -0.39 -39.54 -3.25
CA ILE A 131 -0.87 -40.12 -2.00
C ILE A 131 0.20 -41.11 -1.54
N ARG A 132 0.58 -41.02 -0.27
CA ARG A 132 1.58 -41.89 0.35
C ARG A 132 0.98 -42.64 1.52
N LEU A 133 1.29 -43.92 1.60
CA LEU A 133 1.01 -44.81 2.72
C LEU A 133 2.25 -44.87 3.61
N TRP A 134 2.04 -44.76 4.91
CA TRP A 134 3.08 -44.75 5.92
C TRP A 134 2.76 -45.72 7.05
N ASP A 135 3.81 -46.24 7.68
CA ASP A 135 3.74 -47.02 8.91
C ASP A 135 4.46 -46.21 10.00
N LEU A 136 3.84 -45.99 11.15
CA LEU A 136 4.46 -45.28 12.27
C LEU A 136 5.77 -45.93 12.74
N ARG A 137 5.94 -47.22 12.49
CA ARG A 137 7.09 -48.04 12.87
C ARG A 137 8.25 -47.94 11.87
N SER A 138 8.07 -47.31 10.71
CA SER A 138 9.08 -47.18 9.65
C SER A 138 9.13 -45.77 9.05
N PRO A 139 10.30 -45.12 8.91
CA PRO A 139 10.36 -43.79 8.31
C PRO A 139 10.14 -43.81 6.79
N ASN A 140 10.22 -44.99 6.16
CA ASN A 140 10.11 -45.14 4.72
C ASN A 140 8.64 -45.24 4.29
N CYS A 141 8.33 -44.63 3.16
CA CYS A 141 7.03 -44.75 2.52
C CYS A 141 6.76 -46.22 2.13
N GLN A 142 5.60 -46.75 2.53
CA GLN A 142 5.20 -48.14 2.28
C GLN A 142 4.49 -48.29 0.93
N GLY A 143 3.84 -47.23 0.46
CA GLY A 143 3.14 -47.23 -0.82
C GLY A 143 3.00 -45.84 -1.39
N LEU A 144 3.18 -45.71 -2.70
CA LEU A 144 3.14 -44.44 -3.42
C LEU A 144 2.13 -44.52 -4.56
N MET A 145 1.26 -43.53 -4.62
CA MET A 145 0.25 -43.42 -5.68
C MET A 145 0.34 -42.06 -6.36
N HIS A 146 0.37 -42.06 -7.68
CA HIS A 146 0.38 -40.83 -8.48
C HIS A 146 -1.03 -40.47 -8.94
N LEU A 147 -1.41 -39.23 -8.70
CA LEU A 147 -2.67 -38.63 -9.13
C LEU A 147 -2.40 -37.44 -10.05
N GLN A 148 -3.43 -36.94 -10.75
CA GLN A 148 -3.29 -35.81 -11.68
C GLN A 148 -3.74 -34.47 -11.08
N GLY A 149 -4.62 -34.51 -10.06
CA GLY A 149 -5.17 -33.35 -9.36
C GLY A 149 -4.88 -33.32 -7.85
N LYS A 150 -5.55 -32.42 -7.13
CA LYS A 150 -5.43 -32.29 -5.67
C LYS A 150 -5.91 -33.58 -4.98
N PRO A 151 -5.05 -34.27 -4.21
CA PRO A 151 -5.44 -35.51 -3.57
C PRO A 151 -6.27 -35.26 -2.32
N VAL A 152 -7.36 -36.01 -2.18
CA VAL A 152 -8.08 -36.19 -0.91
C VAL A 152 -8.17 -37.68 -0.62
N CYS A 153 -8.03 -38.06 0.65
CA CYS A 153 -8.00 -39.46 1.05
C CYS A 153 -8.57 -39.68 2.44
N SER A 154 -9.14 -40.86 2.66
CA SER A 154 -9.66 -41.29 3.96
C SER A 154 -9.70 -42.82 4.05
N PHE A 155 -9.55 -43.34 5.26
CA PHE A 155 -9.74 -44.76 5.56
C PHE A 155 -11.19 -45.09 5.84
N ASP A 156 -11.56 -46.33 5.53
CA ASP A 156 -12.77 -46.95 6.05
C ASP A 156 -12.64 -47.21 7.57
N PRO A 157 -13.75 -47.35 8.32
CA PRO A 157 -13.70 -47.58 9.77
C PRO A 157 -13.05 -48.91 10.18
N GLU A 158 -12.96 -49.89 9.28
CA GLU A 158 -12.28 -51.17 9.53
C GLU A 158 -10.77 -51.13 9.20
N GLY A 159 -10.29 -50.06 8.56
CA GLY A 159 -8.88 -49.88 8.16
C GLY A 159 -8.41 -50.80 7.03
N LEU A 160 -9.31 -51.52 6.35
CA LEU A 160 -8.99 -52.44 5.26
C LEU A 160 -8.98 -51.77 3.89
N ILE A 161 -9.74 -50.68 3.74
CA ILE A 161 -9.98 -49.99 2.48
C ILE A 161 -9.64 -48.51 2.67
N PHE A 162 -9.12 -47.88 1.63
CA PHE A 162 -9.05 -46.43 1.61
C PHE A 162 -9.65 -45.88 0.31
N ALA A 163 -10.27 -44.71 0.44
CA ALA A 163 -10.77 -43.94 -0.67
C ALA A 163 -9.75 -42.86 -1.06
N ALA A 164 -9.53 -42.71 -2.36
CA ALA A 164 -8.76 -41.63 -2.94
C ALA A 164 -9.64 -40.85 -3.93
N GLY A 165 -9.72 -39.54 -3.74
CA GLY A 165 -10.34 -38.62 -4.69
C GLY A 165 -9.38 -38.27 -5.82
N VAL A 166 -9.81 -38.49 -7.06
CA VAL A 166 -9.01 -38.27 -8.27
C VAL A 166 -9.68 -37.20 -9.12
N ASN A 167 -8.91 -36.15 -9.43
CA ASN A 167 -9.30 -35.03 -10.30
C ASN A 167 -10.58 -34.30 -9.89
N SER A 168 -11.00 -34.41 -8.63
CA SER A 168 -12.29 -33.88 -8.16
C SER A 168 -13.51 -34.41 -8.95
N GLU A 169 -13.36 -35.59 -9.57
CA GLU A 169 -14.41 -36.22 -10.39
C GLU A 169 -14.69 -37.65 -9.97
N MET A 170 -13.70 -38.38 -9.46
CA MET A 170 -13.83 -39.80 -9.17
C MET A 170 -13.39 -40.12 -7.75
N VAL A 171 -14.19 -40.90 -7.04
CA VAL A 171 -13.76 -41.59 -5.82
C VAL A 171 -13.28 -42.98 -6.24
N LYS A 172 -12.03 -43.32 -5.94
CA LYS A 172 -11.47 -44.64 -6.18
C LYS A 172 -11.22 -45.34 -4.86
N LEU A 173 -11.69 -46.58 -4.73
CA LEU A 173 -11.49 -47.41 -3.54
C LEU A 173 -10.39 -48.44 -3.79
N TYR A 174 -9.50 -48.59 -2.82
CA TYR A 174 -8.36 -49.48 -2.86
C TYR A 174 -8.35 -50.38 -1.63
N ASP A 175 -8.01 -51.64 -1.83
CA ASP A 175 -7.67 -52.55 -0.75
C ASP A 175 -6.26 -52.20 -0.26
N LEU A 176 -6.10 -51.94 1.04
CA LEU A 176 -4.82 -51.55 1.63
C LEU A 176 -3.74 -52.62 1.40
N ARG A 177 -4.09 -53.91 1.43
CA ARG A 177 -3.13 -55.01 1.28
C ARG A 177 -2.72 -55.26 -0.17
N SER A 178 -3.54 -54.82 -1.12
CA SER A 178 -3.36 -55.07 -2.56
C SER A 178 -3.47 -53.78 -3.37
N PHE A 179 -3.04 -52.63 -2.82
CA PHE A 179 -3.26 -51.33 -3.48
C PHE A 179 -2.54 -51.24 -4.84
N ASP A 180 -1.43 -51.97 -5.02
CA ASP A 180 -0.69 -52.08 -6.28
C ASP A 180 -1.52 -52.69 -7.43
N LYS A 181 -2.56 -53.47 -7.12
CA LYS A 181 -3.48 -54.02 -8.14
C LYS A 181 -4.42 -52.96 -8.73
N GLY A 182 -4.38 -51.74 -8.20
CA GLY A 182 -5.26 -50.65 -8.59
C GLY A 182 -6.60 -50.66 -7.85
N PRO A 183 -7.51 -49.73 -8.21
CA PRO A 183 -8.77 -49.57 -7.51
C PRO A 183 -9.72 -50.73 -7.84
N PHE A 184 -10.33 -51.34 -6.82
CA PHE A 184 -11.34 -52.38 -7.05
C PHE A 184 -12.72 -51.77 -7.37
N ALA A 185 -12.95 -50.50 -6.98
CA ALA A 185 -14.15 -49.75 -7.33
C ALA A 185 -13.82 -48.30 -7.71
N THR A 186 -14.54 -47.75 -8.68
CA THR A 186 -14.42 -46.35 -9.10
C THR A 186 -15.80 -45.75 -9.26
N PHE A 187 -16.08 -44.69 -8.50
CA PHE A 187 -17.35 -43.98 -8.51
C PHE A 187 -17.15 -42.62 -9.18
N LYS A 188 -17.90 -42.36 -10.26
CA LYS A 188 -17.79 -41.13 -11.04
C LYS A 188 -18.88 -40.15 -10.59
N LEU A 189 -18.46 -39.00 -10.09
CA LEU A 189 -19.32 -37.92 -9.64
C LEU A 189 -19.45 -36.88 -10.74
N GLN A 190 -20.67 -36.66 -11.23
CA GLN A 190 -20.97 -35.58 -12.16
C GLN A 190 -21.26 -34.29 -11.39
N TYR A 191 -20.47 -33.25 -11.64
CA TYR A 191 -20.72 -31.90 -11.15
C TYR A 191 -21.17 -31.00 -12.30
N GLU A 192 -22.16 -30.15 -12.05
CA GLU A 192 -22.64 -29.16 -13.03
C GLU A 192 -21.64 -28.02 -13.24
N ARG A 193 -20.74 -27.79 -12.27
CA ARG A 193 -19.69 -26.77 -12.30
C ARG A 193 -18.36 -27.36 -11.85
N THR A 194 -17.25 -26.82 -12.37
CA THR A 194 -15.91 -27.18 -11.93
C THR A 194 -15.71 -26.76 -10.46
N CYS A 195 -15.57 -27.73 -9.57
CA CYS A 195 -15.25 -27.51 -8.16
C CYS A 195 -14.10 -28.41 -7.72
N GLU A 196 -13.33 -27.96 -6.73
CA GLU A 196 -12.27 -28.77 -6.13
C GLU A 196 -12.78 -29.47 -4.87
N TRP A 197 -12.34 -30.71 -4.68
CA TRP A 197 -12.64 -31.43 -3.45
C TRP A 197 -11.73 -30.94 -2.32
N THR A 198 -12.35 -30.61 -1.19
CA THR A 198 -11.67 -30.09 0.00
C THR A 198 -11.37 -31.20 0.99
N GLY A 199 -12.20 -32.25 1.01
CA GLY A 199 -12.10 -33.33 1.98
C GLY A 199 -12.93 -34.53 1.56
N LEU A 200 -12.56 -35.68 2.12
CA LEU A 200 -13.22 -36.95 1.93
C LEU A 200 -13.23 -37.66 3.29
N LYS A 201 -14.39 -38.17 3.72
CA LYS A 201 -14.50 -38.93 4.98
C LYS A 201 -15.49 -40.09 4.83
N PHE A 202 -15.16 -41.24 5.39
CA PHE A 202 -16.14 -42.31 5.57
C PHE A 202 -17.04 -42.03 6.77
N SER A 203 -18.25 -42.58 6.74
CA SER A 203 -19.06 -42.73 7.93
C SER A 203 -18.47 -43.80 8.85
N ASN A 204 -18.76 -43.68 10.15
CA ASN A 204 -18.25 -44.60 11.16
C ASN A 204 -18.83 -46.02 11.03
N ASP A 205 -19.96 -46.18 10.32
CA ASP A 205 -20.54 -47.47 9.96
C ASP A 205 -20.05 -48.02 8.60
N GLY A 206 -19.20 -47.25 7.89
CA GLY A 206 -18.58 -47.62 6.61
C GLY A 206 -19.53 -47.60 5.41
N LYS A 207 -20.81 -47.28 5.60
CA LYS A 207 -21.81 -47.34 4.52
C LYS A 207 -21.82 -46.12 3.62
N LEU A 208 -21.34 -44.98 4.10
CA LEU A 208 -21.43 -43.70 3.43
C LEU A 208 -20.04 -43.08 3.22
N ILE A 209 -19.90 -42.35 2.11
CA ILE A 209 -18.73 -41.52 1.81
C ILE A 209 -19.20 -40.08 1.69
N LEU A 210 -18.59 -39.18 2.46
CA LEU A 210 -18.79 -37.75 2.40
C LEU A 210 -17.71 -37.12 1.52
N VAL A 211 -18.13 -36.33 0.53
CA VAL A 211 -17.26 -35.54 -0.32
C VAL A 211 -17.58 -34.07 -0.13
N SER A 212 -16.66 -33.33 0.49
CA SER A 212 -16.77 -31.88 0.66
C SER A 212 -16.09 -31.15 -0.50
N THR A 213 -16.71 -30.07 -0.96
CA THR A 213 -16.21 -29.28 -2.10
C THR A 213 -16.17 -27.81 -1.75
N ASN A 214 -15.40 -27.03 -2.50
CA ASN A 214 -15.43 -25.58 -2.42
C ASN A 214 -16.68 -24.96 -3.10
N GLY A 215 -17.45 -25.74 -3.85
CA GLY A 215 -18.57 -25.26 -4.68
C GLY A 215 -19.91 -25.06 -3.97
N GLY A 216 -19.91 -24.88 -2.64
CA GLY A 216 -21.13 -24.69 -1.83
C GLY A 216 -22.10 -25.89 -1.83
N THR A 217 -21.64 -27.05 -2.28
CA THR A 217 -22.39 -28.32 -2.27
C THR A 217 -21.57 -29.41 -1.61
N LEU A 218 -22.20 -30.15 -0.70
CA LEU A 218 -21.64 -31.31 -0.01
C LEU A 218 -22.36 -32.56 -0.53
N ARG A 219 -21.64 -33.65 -0.86
CA ARG A 219 -22.28 -34.87 -1.37
C ARG A 219 -22.05 -36.06 -0.45
N VAL A 220 -23.09 -36.86 -0.29
CA VAL A 220 -23.04 -38.16 0.39
C VAL A 220 -23.30 -39.27 -0.63
N LEU A 221 -22.40 -40.24 -0.67
CA LEU A 221 -22.47 -41.40 -1.55
C LEU A 221 -22.65 -42.68 -0.73
N ASP A 222 -23.29 -43.67 -1.34
CA ASP A 222 -23.22 -45.07 -0.89
C ASP A 222 -21.82 -45.62 -1.16
N ALA A 223 -21.13 -46.11 -0.13
CA ALA A 223 -19.77 -46.64 -0.20
C ALA A 223 -19.67 -47.96 -1.00
N PHE A 224 -20.76 -48.72 -1.11
CA PHE A 224 -20.77 -50.01 -1.81
C PHE A 224 -21.15 -49.86 -3.28
N LYS A 225 -22.20 -49.08 -3.55
CA LYS A 225 -22.74 -48.91 -4.91
C LYS A 225 -22.16 -47.70 -5.64
N GLY A 226 -21.61 -46.74 -4.92
CA GLY A 226 -21.13 -45.48 -5.49
C GLY A 226 -22.22 -44.51 -5.95
N ALA A 227 -23.48 -44.79 -5.63
CA ALA A 227 -24.60 -43.92 -5.97
C ALA A 227 -24.58 -42.68 -5.08
N VAL A 228 -24.83 -41.50 -5.66
CA VAL A 228 -25.04 -40.26 -4.89
C VAL A 228 -26.41 -40.37 -4.22
N LEU A 229 -26.43 -40.47 -2.89
CA LEU A 229 -27.67 -40.51 -2.12
C LEU A 229 -28.24 -39.10 -1.99
N HIS A 230 -27.41 -38.16 -1.53
CA HIS A 230 -27.83 -36.80 -1.25
C HIS A 230 -26.78 -35.78 -1.69
N SER A 231 -27.26 -34.63 -2.17
CA SER A 231 -26.46 -33.43 -2.40
C SER A 231 -26.99 -32.32 -1.52
N PHE A 232 -26.25 -32.01 -0.45
CA PHE A 232 -26.59 -30.97 0.51
C PHE A 232 -26.13 -29.61 0.01
N GLY A 233 -27.08 -28.71 -0.21
CA GLY A 233 -26.85 -27.29 -0.48
C GLY A 233 -27.47 -26.39 0.60
N GLY A 234 -27.44 -25.08 0.36
CA GLY A 234 -28.06 -24.09 1.26
C GLY A 234 -27.21 -23.73 2.48
N TYR A 235 -25.89 -23.89 2.38
CA TYR A 235 -24.89 -23.22 3.21
C TYR A 235 -24.10 -22.24 2.32
N ASN A 236 -23.62 -21.13 2.90
CA ASN A 236 -22.95 -20.10 2.11
C ASN A 236 -21.47 -20.46 1.94
N ASN A 237 -21.01 -20.50 0.69
CA ASN A 237 -19.59 -20.60 0.35
C ASN A 237 -19.30 -19.87 -0.98
N SER A 238 -19.73 -18.61 -1.04
CA SER A 238 -19.64 -17.79 -2.26
C SER A 238 -18.19 -17.57 -2.70
N LYS A 239 -17.27 -17.49 -1.74
CA LYS A 239 -15.84 -17.26 -1.98
C LYS A 239 -15.04 -18.50 -2.35
N GLY A 240 -15.66 -19.69 -2.37
CA GLY A 240 -14.95 -20.94 -2.68
C GLY A 240 -13.90 -21.32 -1.64
N LEU A 241 -14.20 -21.08 -0.35
CA LEU A 241 -13.32 -21.42 0.75
C LEU A 241 -13.23 -22.92 0.96
N VAL A 242 -12.09 -23.35 1.52
CA VAL A 242 -11.89 -24.73 1.98
C VAL A 242 -12.59 -24.89 3.33
N LEU A 243 -13.75 -25.53 3.30
CA LEU A 243 -14.54 -25.85 4.49
C LEU A 243 -14.43 -27.35 4.76
N GLU A 244 -14.16 -27.72 6.00
CA GLU A 244 -14.20 -29.11 6.46
C GLU A 244 -15.63 -29.53 6.82
N ALA A 245 -15.97 -30.76 6.46
CA ALA A 245 -17.20 -31.42 6.85
C ALA A 245 -16.90 -32.66 7.70
N SER A 246 -17.84 -33.03 8.56
CA SER A 246 -17.71 -34.22 9.42
C SER A 246 -19.05 -34.92 9.60
N PHE A 247 -19.01 -36.24 9.73
CA PHE A 247 -20.13 -37.01 10.24
C PHE A 247 -20.21 -36.92 11.77
N THR A 248 -21.39 -37.20 12.30
CA THR A 248 -21.58 -37.59 13.70
C THR A 248 -21.06 -39.01 13.96
N PRO A 249 -20.68 -39.37 15.20
CA PRO A 249 -20.13 -40.69 15.52
C PRO A 249 -21.10 -41.85 15.25
N ASP A 250 -22.41 -41.58 15.27
CA ASP A 250 -23.46 -42.54 14.92
C ASP A 250 -23.76 -42.62 13.42
N SER A 251 -23.04 -41.88 12.58
CA SER A 251 -23.17 -41.83 11.13
C SER A 251 -24.50 -41.28 10.59
N GLN A 252 -25.40 -40.82 11.46
CA GLN A 252 -26.74 -40.39 11.05
C GLN A 252 -26.79 -38.97 10.49
N PHE A 253 -25.83 -38.11 10.85
CA PHE A 253 -25.86 -36.71 10.48
C PHE A 253 -24.53 -36.25 9.88
N ALA A 254 -24.62 -35.39 8.88
CA ALA A 254 -23.49 -34.70 8.28
C ALA A 254 -23.52 -33.22 8.68
N MET A 255 -22.35 -32.67 8.99
CA MET A 255 -22.18 -31.28 9.41
C MET A 255 -21.16 -30.56 8.54
N ILE A 256 -21.39 -29.29 8.29
CA ILE A 256 -20.41 -28.40 7.64
C ILE A 256 -20.45 -27.01 8.24
N GLY A 257 -19.28 -26.37 8.28
CA GLY A 257 -19.16 -24.94 8.51
C GLY A 257 -19.63 -24.14 7.29
N SER A 258 -20.04 -22.90 7.50
CA SER A 258 -20.47 -21.97 6.45
C SER A 258 -19.69 -20.66 6.55
N GLU A 259 -19.68 -19.91 5.44
CA GLU A 259 -19.02 -18.59 5.35
C GLU A 259 -19.65 -17.57 6.30
N ASP A 260 -20.94 -17.71 6.59
CA ASP A 260 -21.72 -16.83 7.47
C ASP A 260 -21.51 -17.10 8.98
N GLY A 261 -20.51 -17.91 9.34
CA GLY A 261 -20.21 -18.26 10.73
C GLY A 261 -21.15 -19.32 11.34
N LYS A 262 -22.11 -19.83 10.56
CA LYS A 262 -23.07 -20.85 11.02
C LYS A 262 -22.59 -22.26 10.69
N ILE A 263 -23.15 -23.22 11.41
CA ILE A 263 -22.92 -24.65 11.18
C ILE A 263 -24.22 -25.29 10.73
N HIS A 264 -24.17 -25.96 9.59
CA HIS A 264 -25.34 -26.57 8.98
C HIS A 264 -25.29 -28.07 9.17
N MET A 265 -26.44 -28.66 9.53
CA MET A 265 -26.55 -30.09 9.80
C MET A 265 -27.67 -30.71 8.97
N TRP A 266 -27.39 -31.87 8.38
CA TRP A 266 -28.36 -32.66 7.62
C TRP A 266 -28.39 -34.09 8.12
N ASN A 267 -29.54 -34.73 7.97
CA ASN A 267 -29.67 -36.16 8.15
C ASN A 267 -29.13 -36.88 6.89
N ALA A 268 -28.20 -37.80 7.09
CA ALA A 268 -27.48 -38.51 6.04
C ALA A 268 -28.35 -39.54 5.30
N GLU A 269 -29.42 -40.04 5.92
CA GLU A 269 -30.35 -41.00 5.31
C GLU A 269 -31.51 -40.31 4.60
N SER A 270 -32.13 -39.31 5.24
CA SER A 270 -33.33 -38.65 4.68
C SER A 270 -33.02 -37.48 3.74
N GLY A 271 -31.82 -36.92 3.80
CA GLY A 271 -31.44 -35.77 2.99
C GLY A 271 -31.88 -34.41 3.57
N LEU A 272 -32.67 -34.43 4.65
CA LEU A 272 -33.32 -33.22 5.18
C LEU A 272 -32.36 -32.40 6.05
N LYS A 273 -32.47 -31.07 5.92
CA LYS A 273 -31.74 -30.11 6.76
C LYS A 273 -32.38 -30.07 8.15
N VAL A 274 -31.62 -30.46 9.17
CA VAL A 274 -32.12 -30.66 10.54
C VAL A 274 -32.01 -29.38 11.36
N ALA A 275 -30.83 -28.75 11.32
CA ALA A 275 -30.51 -27.60 12.15
C ALA A 275 -29.53 -26.64 11.45
N VAL A 276 -29.63 -25.37 11.83
CA VAL A 276 -28.61 -24.34 11.57
C VAL A 276 -28.20 -23.80 12.94
N LEU A 277 -26.98 -24.10 13.34
CA LEU A 277 -26.45 -23.70 14.63
C LEU A 277 -25.66 -22.40 14.47
N ASP A 278 -25.99 -21.41 15.30
CA ASP A 278 -25.23 -20.16 15.38
C ASP A 278 -24.13 -20.31 16.44
N GLY A 279 -22.89 -20.47 15.98
CA GLY A 279 -21.71 -20.60 16.83
C GLY A 279 -21.16 -19.27 17.32
N LYS A 280 -21.78 -18.13 16.96
CA LYS A 280 -21.25 -16.77 17.16
C LYS A 280 -19.86 -16.56 16.53
N HIS A 281 -19.54 -17.31 15.48
CA HIS A 281 -18.33 -17.08 14.71
C HIS A 281 -18.49 -15.81 13.88
N THR A 282 -17.49 -14.93 13.92
CA THR A 282 -17.49 -13.67 13.19
C THR A 282 -17.07 -13.83 11.72
N GLY A 283 -16.58 -15.01 11.35
CA GLY A 283 -16.07 -15.32 10.02
C GLY A 283 -16.33 -16.79 9.61
N PRO A 284 -15.77 -17.22 8.47
CA PRO A 284 -16.04 -18.54 7.91
C PRO A 284 -15.53 -19.65 8.83
N VAL A 285 -16.38 -20.64 9.10
CA VAL A 285 -16.02 -21.82 9.90
C VAL A 285 -15.23 -22.79 9.03
N THR A 286 -13.91 -22.81 9.18
CA THR A 286 -13.01 -23.56 8.30
C THR A 286 -12.78 -25.00 8.76
N CYS A 287 -12.72 -25.22 10.08
CA CYS A 287 -12.47 -26.54 10.67
C CYS A 287 -13.65 -26.96 11.55
N LEU A 288 -14.08 -28.22 11.42
CA LEU A 288 -15.19 -28.77 12.18
C LEU A 288 -15.03 -30.27 12.42
N GLN A 289 -15.17 -30.70 13.67
CA GLN A 289 -15.11 -32.12 14.03
C GLN A 289 -15.97 -32.44 15.25
N PHE A 290 -16.63 -33.59 15.23
CA PHE A 290 -17.43 -34.09 16.34
C PHE A 290 -16.58 -34.97 17.27
N ASN A 291 -16.87 -34.92 18.56
CA ASN A 291 -16.22 -35.75 19.56
C ASN A 291 -16.72 -37.21 19.46
N PRO A 292 -15.85 -38.22 19.34
CA PRO A 292 -16.28 -39.61 19.13
C PRO A 292 -17.11 -40.19 20.28
N LYS A 293 -16.97 -39.68 21.51
CA LYS A 293 -17.60 -40.25 22.72
C LYS A 293 -18.63 -39.32 23.38
N PHE A 294 -18.34 -38.03 23.43
CA PHE A 294 -19.20 -37.04 24.07
C PHE A 294 -20.07 -36.32 23.05
N MET A 295 -21.27 -35.85 23.45
CA MET A 295 -22.15 -35.06 22.59
C MET A 295 -21.66 -33.60 22.50
N THR A 296 -20.46 -33.42 21.98
CA THR A 296 -19.80 -32.13 21.79
C THR A 296 -19.09 -32.12 20.44
N PHE A 297 -18.89 -30.94 19.88
CA PHE A 297 -18.09 -30.76 18.67
C PHE A 297 -17.26 -29.49 18.79
N ALA A 298 -16.12 -29.46 18.09
CA ALA A 298 -15.26 -28.30 18.00
C ALA A 298 -15.42 -27.63 16.63
N SER A 299 -15.38 -26.31 16.61
CA SER A 299 -15.40 -25.51 15.39
C SER A 299 -14.46 -24.32 15.53
N ALA A 300 -13.82 -23.92 14.42
CA ALA A 300 -12.95 -22.75 14.37
C ALA A 300 -13.25 -21.89 13.15
N CYS A 301 -13.19 -20.58 13.32
CA CYS A 301 -13.26 -19.62 12.24
C CYS A 301 -11.91 -18.94 11.97
N SER A 302 -11.73 -18.45 10.74
CA SER A 302 -10.65 -17.52 10.43
C SER A 302 -11.14 -16.08 10.58
N ASN A 303 -10.42 -15.27 11.35
CA ASN A 303 -10.74 -13.86 11.51
C ASN A 303 -10.58 -13.14 10.15
N MET A 304 -11.66 -12.55 9.65
CA MET A 304 -11.67 -11.68 8.48
C MET A 304 -12.31 -10.34 8.84
N LEU A 305 -12.04 -9.30 8.03
CA LEU A 305 -12.89 -8.12 8.02
C LEU A 305 -14.28 -8.53 7.53
N VAL A 306 -15.25 -8.47 8.43
CA VAL A 306 -16.63 -8.84 8.17
C VAL A 306 -17.53 -7.66 8.52
N LEU A 307 -18.61 -7.50 7.77
CA LEU A 307 -19.65 -6.54 8.06
C LEU A 307 -20.35 -6.95 9.37
N GLY A 308 -20.24 -6.12 10.41
CA GLY A 308 -20.93 -6.36 11.68
C GLY A 308 -22.43 -6.10 11.57
N ALA A 309 -22.80 -4.88 11.19
CA ALA A 309 -24.18 -4.48 10.97
C ALA A 309 -24.25 -3.43 9.84
N TYR A 310 -25.42 -3.32 9.19
CA TYR A 310 -25.74 -2.20 8.31
C TYR A 310 -27.13 -1.67 8.64
N ARG A 311 -27.35 -0.38 8.39
CA ARG A 311 -28.63 0.31 8.57
C ARG A 311 -28.93 1.11 7.32
N GLU A 312 -30.19 1.13 6.92
CA GLU A 312 -30.64 1.99 5.83
C GLU A 312 -30.96 3.39 6.38
N PRO A 313 -30.72 4.46 5.59
CA PRO A 313 -31.05 5.83 5.97
C PRO A 313 -32.57 5.98 6.16
N LEU A 314 -32.99 6.64 7.25
CA LEU A 314 -34.40 6.88 7.56
C LEU A 314 -34.78 8.35 7.35
N GLN A 315 -33.95 9.27 7.84
CA GLN A 315 -34.16 10.71 7.77
C GLN A 315 -32.91 11.42 7.22
N SER A 316 -32.62 12.62 7.75
CA SER A 316 -31.38 13.35 7.47
C SER A 316 -30.23 12.79 8.29
N TRP A 317 -29.02 12.91 7.74
CA TRP A 317 -27.82 12.32 8.34
C TRP A 317 -27.57 12.77 9.79
N ASP A 318 -27.95 13.99 10.16
CA ASP A 318 -27.77 14.57 11.49
C ASP A 318 -28.72 13.96 12.53
N LYS A 319 -29.98 13.72 12.15
CA LYS A 319 -30.99 13.14 13.04
C LYS A 319 -30.82 11.64 13.22
N ASP A 320 -30.37 10.96 12.19
CA ASP A 320 -30.11 9.52 12.22
C ASP A 320 -28.82 9.17 12.99
N TYR A 321 -27.91 10.14 13.17
CA TYR A 321 -26.53 9.90 13.61
C TYR A 321 -26.46 9.17 14.96
N ASP A 322 -26.91 9.79 16.04
CA ASP A 322 -26.79 9.22 17.38
C ASP A 322 -27.64 7.95 17.56
N HIS A 323 -28.84 7.94 16.95
CA HIS A 323 -29.77 6.82 17.06
C HIS A 323 -29.26 5.55 16.35
N LEU A 324 -28.54 5.68 15.23
CA LEU A 324 -28.00 4.54 14.49
C LEU A 324 -26.60 4.14 14.95
N LEU A 325 -25.77 5.11 15.38
CA LEU A 325 -24.36 4.88 15.67
C LEU A 325 -24.12 4.40 17.10
N LEU A 326 -24.63 5.11 18.11
CA LEU A 326 -24.30 4.83 19.51
C LEU A 326 -24.64 3.39 19.95
N PRO A 327 -25.77 2.79 19.53
CA PRO A 327 -26.07 1.40 19.89
C PRO A 327 -25.13 0.35 19.26
N LEU A 328 -24.29 0.73 18.30
CA LEU A 328 -23.32 -0.17 17.66
C LEU A 328 -21.94 -0.15 18.35
N LEU A 329 -21.72 0.74 19.31
CA LEU A 329 -20.46 0.86 20.04
C LEU A 329 -20.43 -0.15 21.19
N ASP A 330 -19.41 -1.00 21.22
CA ASP A 330 -19.13 -1.89 22.34
C ASP A 330 -18.02 -1.27 23.22
N PRO A 331 -18.18 -1.22 24.56
CA PRO A 331 -17.19 -0.62 25.45
C PRO A 331 -15.86 -1.40 25.54
N HIS A 332 -15.82 -2.64 25.07
CA HIS A 332 -14.67 -3.54 25.16
C HIS A 332 -14.15 -4.04 23.80
N GLU A 333 -14.85 -3.77 22.69
CA GLU A 333 -14.46 -4.21 21.35
C GLU A 333 -14.33 -3.02 20.37
N PRO A 334 -13.14 -2.79 19.77
CA PRO A 334 -12.95 -1.79 18.72
C PRO A 334 -13.71 -2.14 17.44
N CYS A 335 -14.12 -1.13 16.66
CA CYS A 335 -14.77 -1.32 15.38
C CYS A 335 -14.52 -0.14 14.41
N TYR A 336 -14.86 -0.36 13.13
CA TYR A 336 -14.93 0.72 12.14
C TYR A 336 -16.38 1.00 11.78
N ILE A 337 -16.74 2.27 11.69
CA ILE A 337 -18.06 2.71 11.28
C ILE A 337 -17.90 3.63 10.07
N LEU A 338 -18.62 3.29 9.00
CA LEU A 338 -18.75 4.12 7.79
C LEU A 338 -20.14 4.73 7.82
N TYR A 339 -20.22 6.03 8.09
CA TYR A 339 -21.48 6.75 8.18
C TYR A 339 -21.66 7.65 6.96
N ARG A 340 -22.78 7.49 6.24
CA ARG A 340 -23.04 8.25 5.01
C ARG A 340 -23.60 9.64 5.35
N LEU A 341 -22.98 10.69 4.81
CA LEU A 341 -23.50 12.05 4.88
C LEU A 341 -24.46 12.32 3.71
N ASP A 342 -25.34 13.31 3.87
CA ASP A 342 -26.23 13.73 2.77
C ASP A 342 -25.51 14.63 1.74
N SER A 343 -24.27 15.06 2.03
CA SER A 343 -23.42 15.81 1.11
C SER A 343 -22.82 14.92 0.02
N LYS A 344 -22.48 15.54 -1.12
CA LYS A 344 -21.97 14.84 -2.31
C LYS A 344 -20.72 15.52 -2.85
N ASN A 345 -19.84 14.71 -3.41
CA ASN A 345 -18.66 15.13 -4.16
C ASN A 345 -18.70 14.60 -5.60
N ALA A 346 -17.60 14.75 -6.35
CA ALA A 346 -17.51 14.29 -7.74
C ALA A 346 -17.64 12.76 -7.92
N GLN A 347 -17.43 11.97 -6.87
CA GLN A 347 -17.48 10.50 -6.89
C GLN A 347 -18.83 9.95 -6.39
N GLY A 348 -19.58 10.71 -5.59
CA GLY A 348 -20.88 10.29 -5.07
C GLY A 348 -21.20 10.93 -3.73
N TYR A 349 -21.82 10.18 -2.84
CA TYR A 349 -22.04 10.60 -1.45
C TYR A 349 -20.73 10.67 -0.69
N GLU A 350 -20.64 11.64 0.21
CA GLU A 350 -19.54 11.76 1.16
C GLU A 350 -19.79 10.90 2.40
N TRP A 351 -18.71 10.40 2.99
CA TRP A 351 -18.75 9.48 4.13
C TRP A 351 -17.85 9.98 5.26
N LEU A 352 -18.30 9.73 6.48
CA LEU A 352 -17.53 9.86 7.68
C LEU A 352 -16.95 8.48 8.04
N PHE A 353 -15.64 8.41 8.20
CA PHE A 353 -14.95 7.21 8.65
C PHE A 353 -14.62 7.34 10.13
N ILE A 354 -15.22 6.49 10.97
CA ILE A 354 -15.03 6.52 12.42
C ILE A 354 -14.29 5.25 12.84
N SER A 355 -13.19 5.46 13.55
CA SER A 355 -12.41 4.40 14.18
C SER A 355 -12.67 4.41 15.68
N TRP A 356 -13.52 3.50 16.14
CA TRP A 356 -13.82 3.30 17.56
C TRP A 356 -12.80 2.34 18.17
N SER A 357 -12.09 2.76 19.21
CA SER A 357 -11.10 1.93 19.90
C SER A 357 -11.04 2.29 21.39
N PRO A 358 -11.93 1.75 22.23
CA PRO A 358 -11.98 2.11 23.64
C PRO A 358 -10.75 1.60 24.38
N ASP A 359 -10.25 2.37 25.34
CA ASP A 359 -8.98 2.09 26.02
C ASP A 359 -9.00 0.78 26.82
N GLN A 360 -10.17 0.38 27.30
CA GLN A 360 -10.41 -0.86 28.04
C GLN A 360 -10.28 -2.11 27.15
N SER A 361 -10.25 -1.95 25.82
CA SER A 361 -10.10 -3.06 24.89
C SER A 361 -8.72 -3.73 25.05
N PRO A 362 -8.64 -5.06 24.85
CA PRO A 362 -7.36 -5.76 24.78
C PRO A 362 -6.40 -5.12 23.77
N VAL A 363 -5.13 -4.96 24.16
CA VAL A 363 -4.09 -4.31 23.34
C VAL A 363 -3.99 -4.91 21.93
N ARG A 364 -4.18 -6.23 21.80
CA ARG A 364 -4.18 -6.92 20.50
C ARG A 364 -5.27 -6.42 19.56
N GLN A 365 -6.49 -6.22 20.06
CA GLN A 365 -7.58 -5.71 19.23
C GLN A 365 -7.30 -4.26 18.82
N LYS A 366 -6.82 -3.42 19.75
CA LYS A 366 -6.42 -2.04 19.44
C LYS A 366 -5.33 -1.99 18.37
N MET A 367 -4.31 -2.86 18.47
CA MET A 367 -3.25 -2.99 17.46
C MET A 367 -3.79 -3.45 16.11
N LEU A 368 -4.67 -4.46 16.09
CA LEU A 368 -5.26 -4.97 14.85
C LEU A 368 -6.05 -3.85 14.16
N TYR A 369 -7.00 -3.21 14.86
CA TYR A 369 -7.83 -2.14 14.32
C TYR A 369 -7.04 -0.85 14.03
N ALA A 370 -5.93 -0.57 14.72
CA ALA A 370 -5.05 0.52 14.32
C ALA A 370 -4.30 0.20 13.02
N ALA A 371 -3.77 -1.03 12.89
CA ALA A 371 -2.96 -1.46 11.74
C ALA A 371 -3.80 -1.66 10.47
N THR A 372 -5.02 -2.19 10.57
CA THR A 372 -5.88 -2.45 9.41
C THR A 372 -6.64 -1.21 8.92
N ARG A 373 -6.59 -0.09 9.64
CA ARG A 373 -7.37 1.12 9.36
C ARG A 373 -7.09 1.70 7.97
N ALA A 374 -5.81 1.80 7.61
CA ALA A 374 -5.40 2.33 6.31
C ALA A 374 -5.85 1.43 5.15
N THR A 375 -5.80 0.11 5.36
CA THR A 375 -6.24 -0.88 4.38
C THR A 375 -7.75 -0.74 4.13
N VAL A 376 -8.57 -0.68 5.19
CA VAL A 376 -10.03 -0.51 5.03
C VAL A 376 -10.38 0.78 4.28
N LYS A 377 -9.73 1.90 4.61
CA LYS A 377 -9.96 3.18 3.90
C LYS A 377 -9.58 3.09 2.42
N LYS A 378 -8.49 2.40 2.09
CA LYS A 378 -8.05 2.21 0.71
C LYS A 378 -9.03 1.33 -0.07
N GLU A 379 -9.51 0.24 0.52
CA GLU A 379 -10.49 -0.66 -0.09
C GLU A 379 -11.85 0.03 -0.30
N PHE A 380 -12.28 0.88 0.63
CA PHE A 380 -13.51 1.68 0.48
C PHE A 380 -13.39 2.79 -0.57
N GLY A 381 -12.16 3.31 -0.77
CA GLY A 381 -11.86 4.41 -1.67
C GLY A 381 -11.86 5.75 -0.95
N GLY A 382 -10.65 6.26 -0.65
CA GLY A 382 -10.46 7.49 0.12
C GLY A 382 -11.10 8.75 -0.47
N GLY A 383 -11.47 8.74 -1.76
CA GLY A 383 -12.19 9.87 -2.36
C GLY A 383 -13.65 9.99 -1.93
N HIS A 384 -14.25 8.94 -1.33
CA HIS A 384 -15.59 9.00 -0.74
C HIS A 384 -15.56 9.51 0.72
N VAL A 385 -14.42 9.38 1.40
CA VAL A 385 -14.28 9.75 2.81
C VAL A 385 -13.94 11.23 2.91
N LYS A 386 -14.82 11.99 3.55
CA LYS A 386 -14.64 13.43 3.77
C LYS A 386 -13.86 13.69 5.04
N ASP A 387 -14.35 13.13 6.15
CA ASP A 387 -13.82 13.34 7.49
C ASP A 387 -13.47 11.99 8.13
N GLU A 388 -12.42 12.00 8.94
CA GLU A 388 -11.96 10.84 9.71
C GLU A 388 -11.98 11.20 11.20
N MET A 389 -12.68 10.39 11.99
CA MET A 389 -12.69 10.50 13.44
C MET A 389 -12.11 9.26 14.10
N PHE A 390 -11.42 9.49 15.21
CA PHE A 390 -10.96 8.45 16.11
C PHE A 390 -11.55 8.73 17.49
N GLY A 391 -12.17 7.72 18.09
CA GLY A 391 -12.82 7.87 19.39
C GLY A 391 -12.47 6.74 20.34
N THR A 392 -12.30 7.11 21.61
CA THR A 392 -12.03 6.18 22.72
C THR A 392 -13.20 6.14 23.70
N VAL A 393 -13.96 7.23 23.78
CA VAL A 393 -15.18 7.37 24.59
C VAL A 393 -16.34 7.81 23.71
N GLU A 394 -17.57 7.46 24.11
CA GLU A 394 -18.77 7.75 23.30
C GLU A 394 -18.93 9.25 23.01
N GLU A 395 -18.47 10.12 23.93
CA GLU A 395 -18.49 11.57 23.77
C GLU A 395 -17.61 12.09 22.61
N ASP A 396 -16.59 11.32 22.19
CA ASP A 396 -15.73 11.68 21.06
C ASP A 396 -16.47 11.51 19.73
N VAL A 397 -17.33 10.48 19.66
CA VAL A 397 -17.94 10.00 18.41
C VAL A 397 -19.40 10.36 18.24
N CYS A 398 -20.09 10.76 19.31
CA CYS A 398 -21.47 11.27 19.25
C CYS A 398 -21.57 12.51 18.35
N LEU A 399 -22.79 12.90 17.96
CA LEU A 399 -23.00 14.04 17.07
C LEU A 399 -22.36 15.33 17.62
N GLN A 400 -22.48 15.57 18.93
CA GLN A 400 -21.82 16.70 19.59
C GLN A 400 -20.29 16.58 19.55
N GLY A 401 -19.75 15.37 19.67
CA GLY A 401 -18.32 15.07 19.48
C GLY A 401 -17.85 15.42 18.07
N TYR A 402 -18.60 15.01 17.06
CA TYR A 402 -18.34 15.34 15.66
C TYR A 402 -18.36 16.86 15.41
N LEU A 403 -19.36 17.58 15.92
CA LEU A 403 -19.43 19.04 15.78
C LEU A 403 -18.25 19.75 16.46
N ARG A 404 -17.82 19.25 17.63
CA ARG A 404 -16.59 19.73 18.30
C ARG A 404 -15.35 19.46 17.46
N HIS A 405 -15.24 18.28 16.86
CA HIS A 405 -14.14 17.92 15.96
C HIS A 405 -14.07 18.85 14.74
N MET A 406 -15.21 19.11 14.09
CA MET A 406 -15.30 20.06 12.97
C MET A 406 -14.89 21.48 13.39
N THR A 407 -15.35 21.92 14.55
CA THR A 407 -14.97 23.22 15.12
C THR A 407 -13.46 23.28 15.39
N SER A 408 -12.88 22.22 15.94
CA SER A 408 -11.43 22.12 16.20
C SER A 408 -10.60 22.13 14.91
N CYS A 409 -11.08 21.49 13.83
CA CYS A 409 -10.39 21.52 12.54
C CYS A 409 -10.43 22.91 11.89
N SER A 410 -11.47 23.69 12.15
CA SER A 410 -11.58 25.09 11.72
C SER A 410 -10.84 26.09 12.61
N ALA A 411 -10.40 25.67 13.80
CA ALA A 411 -9.67 26.51 14.74
C ALA A 411 -8.24 26.79 14.24
N PRO A 412 -7.63 27.93 14.60
CA PRO A 412 -6.28 28.25 14.21
C PRO A 412 -5.29 27.23 14.78
N ALA A 413 -4.37 26.74 13.93
CA ALA A 413 -3.32 25.84 14.35
C ALA A 413 -2.40 26.51 15.39
N PRO A 414 -1.92 25.78 16.40
CA PRO A 414 -0.96 26.31 17.36
C PRO A 414 0.37 26.61 16.65
N LEU A 415 0.75 27.88 16.61
CA LEU A 415 2.04 28.34 16.07
C LEU A 415 3.04 28.61 17.20
N THR A 416 4.30 28.28 16.95
CA THR A 416 5.42 28.65 17.84
C THR A 416 5.72 30.15 17.77
N ALA A 417 6.37 30.70 18.80
CA ALA A 417 6.73 32.12 18.85
C ALA A 417 7.61 32.54 17.65
N ALA A 418 8.56 31.69 17.25
CA ALA A 418 9.42 31.93 16.10
C ALA A 418 8.63 31.95 14.77
N GLU A 419 7.64 31.06 14.59
CA GLU A 419 6.78 31.08 13.41
C GLU A 419 5.90 32.33 13.36
N GLN A 420 5.39 32.78 14.51
CA GLN A 420 4.63 34.03 14.59
C GLN A 420 5.49 35.24 14.25
N GLU A 421 6.74 35.30 14.72
CA GLU A 421 7.70 36.35 14.35
C GLU A 421 8.03 36.31 12.86
N LEU A 422 8.28 35.14 12.30
CA LEU A 422 8.56 34.98 10.87
C LEU A 422 7.34 35.37 10.02
N GLN A 423 6.13 35.05 10.47
CA GLN A 423 4.91 35.50 9.82
C GLN A 423 4.74 37.02 9.92
N ARG A 424 5.11 37.65 11.06
CA ARG A 424 5.14 39.11 11.20
C ARG A 424 6.19 39.76 10.31
N ILE A 425 7.37 39.18 10.17
CA ILE A 425 8.40 39.65 9.23
C ILE A 425 7.87 39.50 7.82
N LYS A 426 7.28 38.37 7.45
CA LYS A 426 6.70 38.16 6.11
C LYS A 426 5.53 39.10 5.83
N ILE A 427 4.72 39.45 6.83
CA ILE A 427 3.66 40.45 6.70
C ILE A 427 4.26 41.86 6.64
N THR A 428 5.33 42.15 7.36
CA THR A 428 6.02 43.46 7.33
C THR A 428 6.76 43.64 6.02
N GLU A 429 7.56 42.67 5.58
CA GLU A 429 8.14 42.59 4.23
C GLU A 429 7.04 42.56 3.16
N GLY A 430 5.95 41.85 3.40
CA GLY A 430 4.77 41.80 2.54
C GLY A 430 4.04 43.13 2.46
N ARG A 431 4.00 43.91 3.56
CA ARG A 431 3.51 45.29 3.64
C ARG A 431 4.53 46.27 3.07
N VAL A 432 5.83 46.01 3.15
CA VAL A 432 6.90 46.75 2.46
C VAL A 432 6.95 46.38 0.96
N LYS A 433 6.32 45.26 0.58
CA LYS A 433 6.06 44.86 -0.81
C LYS A 433 4.68 45.33 -1.31
N GLN A 434 3.66 45.45 -0.45
CA GLN A 434 2.32 45.97 -0.77
C GLN A 434 2.24 47.51 -0.69
N VAL A 435 2.89 48.14 0.29
CA VAL A 435 3.46 49.49 0.17
C VAL A 435 4.65 49.32 -0.75
N LYS A 436 4.37 49.13 -2.04
CA LYS A 436 5.36 48.96 -3.08
C LYS A 436 6.49 49.99 -2.86
N THR A 437 7.68 49.52 -2.51
CA THR A 437 8.92 50.20 -2.92
C THR A 437 9.05 50.26 -4.45
N GLU A 438 8.12 49.65 -5.20
CA GLU A 438 7.87 49.89 -6.63
C GLU A 438 6.92 51.08 -6.93
N ILE A 439 6.19 51.65 -5.95
CA ILE A 439 5.49 52.96 -6.03
C ILE A 439 6.16 53.94 -5.04
N SER A 440 7.40 53.67 -4.65
CA SER A 440 8.24 54.70 -4.06
C SER A 440 8.95 55.41 -5.21
N VAL A 441 8.83 56.74 -5.25
CA VAL A 441 9.47 57.59 -6.27
C VAL A 441 10.93 57.87 -5.92
N ASP A 442 11.51 57.15 -4.95
CA ASP A 442 12.89 57.35 -4.47
C ASP A 442 13.84 56.27 -5.00
N PRO A 443 14.37 56.41 -6.23
CA PRO A 443 15.42 55.52 -6.75
C PRO A 443 16.76 55.67 -6.00
N LYS A 444 16.90 56.70 -5.14
CA LYS A 444 18.16 57.05 -4.47
C LYS A 444 18.63 56.03 -3.42
N HIS A 445 17.73 55.28 -2.80
CA HIS A 445 18.11 54.28 -1.78
C HIS A 445 18.42 52.89 -2.36
N GLN A 446 18.15 52.65 -3.66
CA GLN A 446 18.47 51.39 -4.32
C GLN A 446 19.93 51.31 -4.79
N THR A 447 20.61 52.45 -4.92
CA THR A 447 22.03 52.53 -5.31
C THR A 447 22.80 53.35 -4.28
N LEU A 448 24.01 52.93 -3.93
CA LEU A 448 24.91 53.74 -3.11
C LEU A 448 25.28 55.02 -3.88
N GLN A 449 25.46 56.14 -3.17
CA GLN A 449 25.86 57.41 -3.77
C GLN A 449 27.20 57.25 -4.50
N GLY A 450 27.23 57.52 -5.81
CA GLY A 450 28.43 57.37 -6.64
C GLY A 450 29.59 58.30 -6.20
N LEU A 451 30.82 57.80 -6.32
CA LEU A 451 32.07 58.49 -5.99
C LEU A 451 32.47 59.43 -7.13
N ALA A 452 32.84 60.68 -6.82
CA ALA A 452 33.18 61.69 -7.83
C ALA A 452 34.69 61.98 -7.83
N PHE A 453 35.43 61.34 -8.75
CA PHE A 453 36.82 61.68 -9.02
C PHE A 453 36.87 62.76 -10.11
N PRO A 454 37.60 63.88 -9.90
CA PRO A 454 37.68 64.94 -10.88
C PRO A 454 38.43 64.49 -12.15
N LEU A 455 37.88 64.86 -13.31
CA LEU A 455 38.55 64.73 -14.61
C LEU A 455 39.69 65.75 -14.75
N LYS A 456 40.90 65.29 -15.10
CA LYS A 456 42.01 66.19 -15.43
C LYS A 456 41.71 67.03 -16.68
N ALA A 457 42.34 68.21 -16.78
CA ALA A 457 42.13 69.16 -17.87
C ALA A 457 42.34 68.56 -19.27
N GLU A 458 43.28 67.63 -19.41
CA GLU A 458 43.55 66.92 -20.67
C GLU A 458 42.40 65.98 -21.07
N ALA A 459 41.84 65.24 -20.11
CA ALA A 459 40.67 64.39 -20.34
C ALA A 459 39.44 65.22 -20.72
N LYS A 460 39.24 66.38 -20.07
CA LYS A 460 38.17 67.33 -20.43
C LYS A 460 38.31 67.84 -21.87
N ARG A 461 39.52 68.22 -22.29
CA ARG A 461 39.79 68.63 -23.68
C ARG A 461 39.54 67.51 -24.68
N ALA A 462 39.95 66.28 -24.36
CA ALA A 462 39.69 65.13 -25.23
C ALA A 462 38.19 64.86 -25.39
N LEU A 463 37.41 64.87 -24.29
CA LEU A 463 35.96 64.73 -24.34
C LEU A 463 35.29 65.81 -25.19
N GLN A 464 35.76 67.06 -25.09
CA GLN A 464 35.28 68.14 -25.94
C GLN A 464 35.62 67.93 -27.43
N GLN A 465 36.82 67.43 -27.74
CA GLN A 465 37.21 67.08 -29.11
C GLN A 465 36.39 65.91 -29.67
N LEU A 466 36.01 64.94 -28.84
CA LEU A 466 35.13 63.84 -29.23
C LEU A 466 33.70 64.32 -29.47
N ALA A 467 33.19 65.26 -28.66
CA ALA A 467 31.90 65.91 -28.89
C ALA A 467 31.86 66.67 -30.22
N GLU A 468 32.96 67.33 -30.59
CA GLU A 468 33.17 67.98 -31.90
C GLU A 468 33.49 66.99 -33.05
N ARG A 469 33.53 65.67 -32.77
CA ARG A 469 33.87 64.59 -33.71
C ARG A 469 35.25 64.72 -34.36
N ARG A 470 36.19 65.43 -33.73
CA ARG A 470 37.58 65.57 -34.21
C ARG A 470 38.42 64.34 -33.91
N ILE A 471 38.08 63.61 -32.85
CA ILE A 471 38.67 62.32 -32.48
C ILE A 471 37.58 61.26 -32.42
N ASN A 472 37.93 60.00 -32.63
CA ASN A 472 37.00 58.87 -32.63
C ASN A 472 37.17 57.93 -31.42
N TYR A 473 38.17 58.14 -30.58
CA TYR A 473 38.46 57.26 -29.45
C TYR A 473 39.14 58.01 -28.29
N ILE A 474 38.73 57.69 -27.06
CA ILE A 474 39.36 58.15 -25.82
C ILE A 474 39.50 56.96 -24.88
N GLN A 475 40.69 56.79 -24.29
CA GLN A 475 40.89 55.89 -23.16
C GLN A 475 41.22 56.67 -21.90
N LEU A 476 40.48 56.42 -20.82
CA LEU A 476 40.70 57.00 -19.50
C LEU A 476 41.10 55.92 -18.49
N LYS A 477 41.90 56.34 -17.50
CA LYS A 477 42.28 55.54 -16.33
C LYS A 477 41.97 56.33 -15.06
N LEU A 478 41.68 55.64 -13.96
CA LEU A 478 41.71 56.23 -12.63
C LEU A 478 43.12 56.17 -12.07
N ASP A 479 43.59 57.30 -11.55
CA ASP A 479 44.75 57.36 -10.66
C ASP A 479 44.24 57.17 -9.22
N THR A 480 44.51 55.99 -8.65
CA THR A 480 44.03 55.63 -7.31
C THR A 480 44.77 56.34 -6.18
N GLU A 481 45.93 56.93 -6.45
CA GLU A 481 46.71 57.66 -5.44
C GLU A 481 46.29 59.12 -5.39
N LYS A 482 46.04 59.73 -6.55
CA LYS A 482 45.63 61.15 -6.66
C LYS A 482 44.11 61.33 -6.69
N GLU A 483 43.36 60.25 -6.77
CA GLU A 483 41.90 60.24 -6.85
C GLU A 483 41.38 61.04 -8.05
N THR A 484 42.08 60.98 -9.19
CA THR A 484 41.71 61.70 -10.43
C THR A 484 41.44 60.76 -11.60
N ILE A 485 40.65 61.20 -12.57
CA ILE A 485 40.46 60.49 -13.85
C ILE A 485 41.37 61.13 -14.89
N ASP A 486 42.28 60.32 -15.41
CA ASP A 486 43.37 60.71 -16.29
C ASP A 486 43.15 60.21 -17.71
N LEU A 487 43.62 60.99 -18.69
CA LEU A 487 43.69 60.58 -20.08
C LEU A 487 44.89 59.66 -20.30
N VAL A 488 44.67 58.52 -20.96
CA VAL A 488 45.76 57.63 -21.38
C VAL A 488 46.22 58.02 -22.78
N HIS A 489 45.32 57.98 -23.76
CA HIS A 489 45.58 58.38 -25.15
C HIS A 489 44.29 58.59 -25.94
N THR A 490 44.40 59.22 -27.12
CA THR A 490 43.31 59.50 -28.08
C THR A 490 43.65 59.00 -29.50
N SER A 491 44.44 57.93 -29.61
CA SER A 491 44.87 57.41 -30.91
C SER A 491 43.68 57.01 -31.78
N PRO A 492 43.64 57.37 -33.07
CA PRO A 492 42.59 56.95 -33.99
C PRO A 492 42.41 55.43 -33.94
N THR A 493 41.17 54.99 -33.75
CA THR A 493 40.85 53.56 -33.62
C THR A 493 39.66 53.26 -34.52
N ASP A 494 39.81 52.30 -35.42
CA ASP A 494 38.70 51.73 -36.19
C ASP A 494 38.13 50.49 -35.47
N ILE A 495 36.98 50.00 -35.92
CA ILE A 495 36.28 48.86 -35.28
C ILE A 495 37.19 47.63 -35.13
N ARG A 496 38.04 47.36 -36.13
CA ARG A 496 38.96 46.21 -36.12
C ARG A 496 40.10 46.34 -35.10
N ASP A 497 40.47 47.56 -34.75
CA ASP A 497 41.57 47.86 -33.83
C ASP A 497 41.10 47.98 -32.38
N LEU A 498 39.79 48.11 -32.16
CA LEU A 498 39.18 48.33 -30.85
C LEU A 498 39.48 47.21 -29.83
N PRO A 499 39.43 45.91 -30.17
CA PRO A 499 39.87 44.83 -29.27
C PRO A 499 41.30 45.03 -28.77
N CYS A 500 42.22 45.48 -29.63
CA CYS A 500 43.62 45.69 -29.30
C CYS A 500 43.86 46.90 -28.38
N ARG A 501 42.84 47.73 -28.14
CA ARG A 501 42.94 48.88 -27.22
C ARG A 501 42.59 48.54 -25.78
N ILE A 502 42.06 47.36 -25.53
CA ILE A 502 41.61 46.95 -24.19
C ILE A 502 42.73 46.20 -23.49
N PRO A 503 43.24 46.71 -22.36
CA PRO A 503 44.26 46.02 -21.59
C PRO A 503 43.70 44.75 -20.93
N LEU A 504 44.53 43.72 -20.81
CA LEU A 504 44.19 42.46 -20.13
C LEU A 504 44.45 42.50 -18.61
N ASP A 505 45.24 43.47 -18.15
CA ASP A 505 45.72 43.48 -16.76
C ASP A 505 45.10 44.58 -15.90
N THR A 506 44.50 45.60 -16.52
CA THR A 506 44.02 46.80 -15.79
C THR A 506 42.71 47.31 -16.35
N PRO A 507 41.79 47.82 -15.50
CA PRO A 507 40.50 48.31 -15.95
C PRO A 507 40.64 49.69 -16.60
N ARG A 508 39.80 49.99 -17.58
CA ARG A 508 39.80 51.27 -18.30
C ARG A 508 38.39 51.69 -18.68
N TYR A 509 38.22 53.00 -18.83
CA TYR A 509 37.05 53.55 -19.49
C TYR A 509 37.40 53.93 -20.92
N HIS A 510 36.48 53.68 -21.83
CA HIS A 510 36.65 53.96 -23.23
C HIS A 510 35.44 54.70 -23.75
N PHE A 511 35.68 55.73 -24.56
CA PHE A 511 34.66 56.33 -25.40
C PHE A 511 35.06 56.08 -26.84
N PHE A 512 34.18 55.44 -27.60
CA PHE A 512 34.43 55.06 -28.98
C PHE A 512 33.32 55.58 -29.88
N LEU A 513 33.68 56.25 -30.97
CA LEU A 513 32.74 56.72 -31.99
C LEU A 513 32.47 55.58 -32.98
N TYR A 514 31.41 54.83 -32.72
CA TYR A 514 30.98 53.69 -33.52
C TYR A 514 30.28 54.15 -34.80
N LYS A 515 31.00 54.06 -35.92
CA LYS A 515 30.54 54.35 -37.27
C LYS A 515 29.94 53.08 -37.88
N HIS A 516 28.63 53.06 -38.08
CA HIS A 516 27.92 51.87 -38.55
C HIS A 516 26.71 52.23 -39.42
N SER A 517 26.16 51.24 -40.13
CA SER A 517 24.89 51.41 -40.83
C SER A 517 23.79 50.61 -40.15
N HIS A 518 22.65 51.24 -39.90
CA HIS A 518 21.45 50.60 -39.34
C HIS A 518 20.27 50.92 -40.25
N GLU A 519 19.54 49.89 -40.68
CA GLU A 519 18.35 50.02 -41.55
C GLU A 519 18.57 50.87 -42.84
N GLY A 520 19.81 50.92 -43.35
CA GLY A 520 20.17 51.64 -44.58
C GLY A 520 20.64 53.08 -44.37
N GLU A 521 20.60 53.61 -43.15
CA GLU A 521 21.17 54.91 -42.80
C GLU A 521 22.57 54.75 -42.18
N TYR A 522 23.44 55.73 -42.38
CA TYR A 522 24.77 55.77 -41.77
C TYR A 522 24.73 56.60 -40.49
N LEU A 523 25.14 55.99 -39.37
CA LEU A 523 25.10 56.56 -38.03
C LEU A 523 26.49 56.58 -37.38
N GLU A 524 26.75 57.64 -36.62
CA GLU A 524 27.94 57.74 -35.76
C GLU A 524 27.48 57.88 -34.31
N SER A 525 27.63 56.81 -33.54
CA SER A 525 27.12 56.71 -32.18
C SER A 525 28.27 56.56 -31.19
N VAL A 526 28.25 57.32 -30.09
CA VAL A 526 29.27 57.18 -29.04
C VAL A 526 28.91 56.01 -28.14
N VAL A 527 29.79 55.03 -28.07
CA VAL A 527 29.69 53.87 -27.17
C VAL A 527 30.65 54.08 -26.01
N PHE A 528 30.11 53.99 -24.79
CA PHE A 528 30.94 53.92 -23.59
C PHE A 528 31.22 52.47 -23.26
N ILE A 529 32.47 52.13 -23.02
CA ILE A 529 32.90 50.78 -22.68
C ILE A 529 33.67 50.86 -21.37
N TYR A 530 33.23 50.09 -20.38
CA TYR A 530 33.97 49.81 -19.18
C TYR A 530 34.62 48.43 -19.33
N SER A 531 35.95 48.41 -19.50
CA SER A 531 36.72 47.16 -19.55
C SER A 531 37.21 46.80 -18.15
N MET A 532 36.94 45.58 -17.73
CA MET A 532 37.24 45.07 -16.40
C MET A 532 37.75 43.63 -16.47
N PRO A 533 39.07 43.40 -16.60
CA PRO A 533 39.68 42.08 -16.85
C PRO A 533 39.58 41.04 -15.70
N GLY A 534 38.61 41.18 -14.80
CA GLY A 534 38.32 40.22 -13.73
C GLY A 534 39.26 40.33 -12.53
N TYR A 535 39.84 39.19 -12.11
CA TYR A 535 40.60 39.06 -10.87
C TYR A 535 42.08 39.47 -10.97
N SER A 536 42.56 39.85 -12.16
CA SER A 536 43.90 40.46 -12.35
C SER A 536 44.04 41.79 -11.59
N CYS A 537 42.93 42.52 -11.41
CA CYS A 537 42.89 43.78 -10.68
C CYS A 537 42.60 43.58 -9.19
N SER A 538 43.00 44.53 -8.35
CA SER A 538 42.65 44.52 -6.93
C SER A 538 41.16 44.80 -6.68
N ILE A 539 40.59 44.32 -5.56
CA ILE A 539 39.20 44.65 -5.15
C ILE A 539 39.02 46.17 -5.07
N LYS A 540 40.04 46.89 -4.57
CA LYS A 540 40.04 48.36 -4.47
C LYS A 540 39.83 49.02 -5.84
N GLU A 541 40.59 48.61 -6.85
CA GLU A 541 40.45 49.16 -8.21
C GLU A 541 39.09 48.84 -8.82
N ARG A 542 38.62 47.58 -8.72
CA ARG A 542 37.29 47.20 -9.24
C ARG A 542 36.16 48.01 -8.64
N MET A 543 36.20 48.17 -7.31
CA MET A 543 35.20 48.96 -6.59
C MET A 543 35.25 50.43 -7.00
N LEU A 544 36.44 51.04 -7.09
CA LEU A 544 36.58 52.43 -7.51
C LEU A 544 36.08 52.68 -8.93
N TYR A 545 36.46 51.83 -9.89
CA TYR A 545 35.95 51.94 -11.27
C TYR A 545 34.43 51.69 -11.36
N SER A 546 33.87 50.77 -10.56
CA SER A 546 32.41 50.59 -10.53
C SER A 546 31.68 51.78 -9.91
N SER A 547 32.24 52.38 -8.86
CA SER A 547 31.62 53.48 -8.11
C SER A 547 31.75 54.85 -8.79
N CYS A 548 32.82 55.08 -9.55
CA CYS A 548 33.04 56.34 -10.28
C CYS A 548 32.31 56.42 -11.62
N LYS A 549 31.91 55.27 -12.19
CA LYS A 549 31.27 55.19 -13.51
C LYS A 549 30.04 56.08 -13.63
N SER A 550 29.11 56.02 -12.68
CA SER A 550 27.85 56.78 -12.73
C SER A 550 28.08 58.28 -12.73
N ARG A 551 28.91 58.78 -11.80
CA ARG A 551 29.25 60.21 -11.67
C ARG A 551 30.01 60.74 -12.87
N MET A 552 30.96 59.98 -13.39
CA MET A 552 31.72 60.36 -14.57
C MET A 552 30.81 60.46 -15.80
N LEU A 553 29.92 59.48 -16.01
CA LEU A 553 28.95 59.54 -17.12
C LEU A 553 27.95 60.69 -16.96
N GLU A 554 27.49 60.98 -15.74
CA GLU A 554 26.67 62.16 -15.44
C GLU A 554 27.42 63.47 -15.79
N GLU A 555 28.71 63.59 -15.43
CA GLU A 555 29.54 64.76 -15.77
C GLU A 555 29.71 64.88 -17.30
N VAL A 556 29.95 63.78 -18.00
CA VAL A 556 30.13 63.75 -19.46
C VAL A 556 28.84 64.11 -20.22
N GLU A 557 27.70 63.53 -19.85
CA GLU A 557 26.41 63.79 -20.50
C GLU A 557 25.90 65.20 -20.20
N ARG A 558 26.10 65.71 -18.96
CA ARG A 558 25.61 67.03 -18.53
C ARG A 558 26.50 68.18 -19.00
N ASP A 559 27.81 68.09 -18.79
CA ASP A 559 28.72 69.24 -18.95
C ASP A 559 29.32 69.31 -20.37
N PHE A 560 29.39 68.18 -21.09
CA PHE A 560 29.92 68.10 -22.47
C PHE A 560 28.86 67.77 -23.52
N HIS A 561 27.60 67.56 -23.12
CA HIS A 561 26.47 67.21 -24.00
C HIS A 561 26.74 66.01 -24.93
N LEU A 562 27.58 65.08 -24.49
CA LEU A 562 27.94 63.88 -25.26
C LEU A 562 26.89 62.79 -25.04
N GLN A 563 26.05 62.53 -26.03
CA GLN A 563 25.04 61.46 -25.95
C GLN A 563 25.69 60.08 -26.12
N VAL A 564 25.73 59.30 -25.03
CA VAL A 564 26.21 57.92 -25.03
C VAL A 564 25.07 56.99 -25.44
N ALA A 565 25.16 56.39 -26.63
CA ALA A 565 24.12 55.52 -27.19
C ALA A 565 23.99 54.19 -26.44
N LYS A 566 25.13 53.65 -25.98
CA LYS A 566 25.16 52.39 -25.22
C LYS A 566 26.30 52.41 -24.21
N LYS A 567 26.04 51.84 -23.03
CA LYS A 567 27.01 51.64 -21.94
C LYS A 567 27.29 50.14 -21.87
N LEU A 568 28.49 49.72 -22.26
CA LEU A 568 28.94 48.34 -22.29
C LEU A 568 29.86 48.05 -21.11
N GLU A 569 29.73 46.86 -20.56
CA GLU A 569 30.66 46.30 -19.57
C GLU A 569 31.18 44.99 -20.14
N ILE A 570 32.50 44.91 -20.31
CA ILE A 570 33.18 43.74 -20.89
C ILE A 570 34.38 43.39 -20.01
N ASP A 571 34.76 42.12 -20.00
CA ASP A 571 35.96 41.65 -19.32
C ASP A 571 37.15 41.50 -20.28
N SER A 572 36.89 41.11 -21.53
CA SER A 572 37.89 40.90 -22.57
C SER A 572 37.64 41.75 -23.81
N GLY A 573 38.72 42.26 -24.42
CA GLY A 573 38.62 42.98 -25.69
C GLY A 573 38.18 42.12 -26.87
N GLU A 574 38.32 40.79 -26.78
CA GLU A 574 37.92 39.84 -27.82
C GLU A 574 36.39 39.82 -28.04
N GLU A 575 35.60 40.24 -27.05
CA GLU A 575 34.14 40.31 -27.15
C GLU A 575 33.68 41.40 -28.13
N LEU A 576 34.50 42.43 -28.36
CA LEU A 576 34.18 43.57 -29.21
C LEU A 576 34.32 43.27 -30.70
N THR A 577 33.55 42.30 -31.16
CA THR A 577 33.33 42.06 -32.59
C THR A 577 32.36 43.08 -33.18
N GLU A 578 32.43 43.30 -34.49
CA GLU A 578 31.48 44.17 -35.21
C GLU A 578 30.02 43.72 -34.99
N GLN A 579 29.78 42.41 -34.97
CA GLN A 579 28.46 41.83 -34.73
C GLN A 579 27.98 42.03 -33.29
N TYR A 580 28.87 41.89 -32.30
CA TYR A 580 28.54 42.12 -30.90
C TYR A 580 28.18 43.59 -30.62
N LEU A 581 28.99 44.53 -31.13
CA LEU A 581 28.70 45.95 -31.02
C LEU A 581 27.38 46.32 -31.70
N TYR A 582 27.10 45.74 -32.87
CA TYR A 582 25.84 45.95 -33.55
C TYR A 582 24.65 45.39 -32.74
N ASP A 583 24.73 44.16 -32.24
CA ASP A 583 23.67 43.51 -31.47
C ASP A 583 23.39 44.23 -30.13
N GLU A 584 24.41 44.80 -29.49
CA GLU A 584 24.25 45.54 -28.23
C GLU A 584 23.68 46.95 -28.44
N VAL A 585 24.07 47.64 -29.51
CA VAL A 585 23.51 48.95 -29.86
C VAL A 585 22.08 48.78 -30.40
N HIS A 586 21.83 47.73 -31.18
CA HIS A 586 20.56 47.40 -31.82
C HIS A 586 20.08 45.99 -31.47
N PRO A 587 19.36 45.81 -30.33
CA PRO A 587 18.99 44.49 -29.83
C PRO A 587 18.01 43.74 -30.75
N LYS A 588 18.27 42.44 -30.93
CA LYS A 588 17.40 41.53 -31.69
C LYS A 588 16.05 41.33 -30.99
N GLN A 589 15.01 41.09 -31.79
CA GLN A 589 13.69 40.71 -31.26
C GLN A 589 13.77 39.41 -30.43
N HIS A 590 12.98 39.32 -29.36
CA HIS A 590 12.95 38.15 -28.48
C HIS A 590 12.65 36.86 -29.28
N ALA A 591 13.62 35.94 -29.31
CA ALA A 591 13.42 34.63 -29.90
C ALA A 591 12.39 33.83 -29.07
N HIS A 592 11.28 33.43 -29.70
CA HIS A 592 10.29 32.58 -29.05
C HIS A 592 10.89 31.20 -28.70
N LYS A 593 10.57 30.70 -27.49
CA LYS A 593 11.02 29.39 -27.04
C LYS A 593 10.47 28.29 -27.95
N GLN A 594 11.37 27.54 -28.58
CA GLN A 594 11.00 26.41 -29.43
C GLN A 594 10.41 25.28 -28.57
N ALA A 595 9.23 24.77 -28.96
CA ALA A 595 8.55 23.67 -28.29
C ALA A 595 8.71 22.37 -29.10
N PHE A 596 9.12 21.29 -28.44
CA PHE A 596 9.20 19.96 -29.05
C PHE A 596 7.80 19.37 -29.31
N ALA A 597 7.68 18.56 -30.36
CA ALA A 597 6.44 17.86 -30.68
C ALA A 597 6.09 16.83 -29.59
N LYS A 598 4.81 16.75 -29.21
CA LYS A 598 4.30 15.71 -28.30
C LYS A 598 4.42 14.32 -28.96
N PRO A 599 4.57 13.23 -28.17
CA PRO A 599 4.61 11.87 -28.71
C PRO A 599 3.39 11.54 -29.58
N ARG A 600 3.57 10.64 -30.55
CA ARG A 600 2.44 10.08 -31.33
C ARG A 600 1.47 9.42 -30.35
N GLY A 601 0.20 9.84 -30.35
CA GLY A 601 -0.83 9.30 -29.47
C GLY A 601 -1.10 7.80 -29.73
N PRO A 602 -1.99 7.17 -28.95
CA PRO A 602 -2.27 5.73 -29.07
C PRO A 602 -2.65 5.33 -30.51
N ALA A 603 -1.94 4.34 -31.06
CA ALA A 603 -2.17 3.85 -32.42
C ALA A 603 -3.59 3.27 -32.56
N GLY A 604 -4.29 3.62 -33.64
CA GLY A 604 -5.62 3.06 -33.95
C GLY A 604 -6.81 3.69 -33.22
N LYS A 605 -6.70 4.91 -32.64
CA LYS A 605 -7.87 5.65 -32.14
C LYS A 605 -8.87 5.92 -33.27
N ARG A 606 -9.92 5.09 -33.33
CA ARG A 606 -11.08 5.26 -34.23
C ARG A 606 -11.99 6.37 -33.67
N GLY A 607 -11.67 7.63 -33.97
CA GLY A 607 -12.58 8.75 -33.69
C GLY A 607 -11.90 10.10 -33.52
N ASN A 608 -12.57 11.15 -33.99
CA ASN A 608 -12.17 12.53 -33.73
C ASN A 608 -12.14 12.80 -32.23
N LYS A 609 -11.20 13.63 -31.77
CA LYS A 609 -11.20 14.10 -30.37
C LYS A 609 -12.51 14.83 -30.11
N ARG A 610 -13.34 14.27 -29.23
CA ARG A 610 -14.58 14.90 -28.77
C ARG A 610 -14.31 15.57 -27.44
N LEU A 611 -14.93 16.72 -27.20
CA LEU A 611 -14.98 17.28 -25.86
C LEU A 611 -15.83 16.34 -24.99
N ILE A 612 -15.29 15.92 -23.85
CA ILE A 612 -16.07 15.21 -22.83
C ILE A 612 -16.70 16.29 -21.95
N LYS A 613 -17.84 16.84 -22.38
CA LYS A 613 -18.66 17.74 -21.55
C LYS A 613 -19.65 16.92 -20.73
N GLY A 614 -19.70 17.13 -19.43
CA GLY A 614 -20.83 16.68 -18.61
C GLY A 614 -22.05 17.56 -18.90
N GLY A 615 -23.26 16.99 -18.85
CA GLY A 615 -24.52 17.67 -19.22
C GLY A 615 -24.95 18.86 -18.34
N GLY A 616 -24.05 19.44 -17.55
CA GLY A 616 -24.30 20.63 -16.72
C GLY A 616 -23.59 21.91 -17.19
N ASP A 617 -22.71 21.82 -18.20
CA ASP A 617 -21.97 22.96 -18.78
C ASP A 617 -22.47 23.29 -20.20
N SER A 618 -23.77 23.59 -20.31
CA SER A 618 -24.40 24.16 -21.51
C SER A 618 -24.79 25.60 -21.29
#